data_AF-A0A4Y9M5X7-F1
#
_entry.id   AF-A0A4Y9M5X7-F1
#
_cell.length_a   1.000
_cell.length_b   1.000
_cell.length_c   1.000
_cell.angle_alpha   90.00
_cell.angle_beta   90.00
_cell.angle_gamma   90.00
#
_symmetry.space_group_name_H-M   'P 1'
#
loop_
_entity.id
_entity.type
_entity.pdbx_description
1 polymer ?
#
loop_
_entity_poly.entity_id
_entity_poly.type
_entity_poly.pdbx_seq_one_letter_code
_entity_poly.pdbx_strand_id
1 'polypeptide(L)'
;MSTPSGEPGAGARAYAYLLGVLWLVPLLLVVAGTLLLPDENAGGQCEGIGFGCSLTPADGAQFLGLLAAPFLVVGGVAGSVLLAVLRARPAFARIAPVLQALAVLALLAGVAGLLAALA
;
A
#
# COMPACT_ATOMS: atom_id res chain seq x y z
N MET A 1 -4.30 40.89 10.80
CA MET A 1 -3.49 39.66 10.84
C MET A 1 -4.33 38.56 10.21
N SER A 2 -4.02 38.19 8.97
CA SER A 2 -4.76 37.21 8.17
C SER A 2 -3.93 35.92 8.16
N THR A 3 -4.44 34.85 8.75
CA THR A 3 -3.84 33.52 8.66
C THR A 3 -3.84 33.06 7.20
N PRO A 4 -2.71 32.63 6.62
CA PRO A 4 -2.71 32.06 5.28
C PRO A 4 -3.57 30.78 5.29
N SER A 5 -4.61 30.77 4.46
CA SER A 5 -5.44 29.59 4.19
C SER A 5 -4.55 28.47 3.67
N GLY A 6 -4.35 27.45 4.52
CA GLY A 6 -3.43 26.35 4.29
C GLY A 6 -3.89 25.40 3.20
N GLU A 7 -3.71 25.78 1.93
CA GLU A 7 -3.68 24.80 0.87
C GLU A 7 -2.47 23.88 1.09
N PRO A 8 -2.66 22.55 1.19
CA PRO A 8 -1.55 21.62 1.26
C PRO A 8 -0.67 21.86 0.03
N GLY A 9 0.56 22.32 0.27
CA GLY A 9 1.51 22.60 -0.80
C GLY A 9 1.68 21.38 -1.71
N ALA A 10 2.11 21.58 -2.96
CA ALA A 10 2.34 20.50 -3.92
C ALA A 10 3.29 19.39 -3.38
N GLY A 11 4.07 19.70 -2.33
CA GLY A 11 4.70 18.77 -1.40
C GLY A 11 3.76 17.71 -0.84
N ALA A 12 2.91 18.15 0.07
CA ALA A 12 2.00 17.32 0.83
C ALA A 12 1.11 16.45 -0.08
N ARG A 13 0.67 16.98 -1.23
CA ARG A 13 -0.17 16.23 -2.18
C ARG A 13 0.54 14.99 -2.74
N ALA A 14 1.84 15.09 -3.08
CA ALA A 14 2.59 13.94 -3.60
C ALA A 14 2.74 12.82 -2.56
N TYR A 15 3.03 13.18 -1.30
CA TYR A 15 3.06 12.22 -0.19
C TYR A 15 1.68 11.63 0.09
N ALA A 16 0.62 12.43 0.04
CA ALA A 16 -0.75 11.97 0.23
C ALA A 16 -1.15 10.94 -0.84
N TYR A 17 -0.78 11.15 -2.11
CA TYR A 17 -1.03 10.16 -3.16
C TYR A 17 -0.21 8.88 -2.95
N LEU A 18 1.08 9.01 -2.65
CA LEU A 18 1.96 7.85 -2.41
C LEU A 18 1.44 6.99 -1.24
N LEU A 19 1.22 7.61 -0.08
CA LEU A 19 0.76 6.91 1.12
C LEU A 19 -0.69 6.47 0.99
N GLY A 20 -1.53 7.25 0.32
CA GLY A 20 -2.91 6.87 0.01
C GLY A 20 -2.97 5.58 -0.81
N VAL A 21 -2.15 5.46 -1.86
CA VAL A 21 -2.09 4.22 -2.64
C VAL A 21 -1.54 3.07 -1.81
N LEU A 22 -0.47 3.29 -1.05
CA LEU A 22 0.19 2.18 -0.33
C LEU A 22 -0.58 1.68 0.90
N TRP A 23 -1.35 2.55 1.56
CA TRP A 23 -2.07 2.19 2.80
C TRP A 23 -3.56 2.04 2.57
N LEU A 24 -4.17 3.01 1.89
CA LEU A 24 -5.62 3.10 1.78
C LEU A 24 -6.16 2.04 0.82
N VAL A 25 -5.46 1.76 -0.29
CA VAL A 25 -5.88 0.70 -1.23
C VAL A 25 -5.81 -0.69 -0.59
N PRO A 26 -4.69 -1.14 0.04
CA PRO A 26 -4.68 -2.44 0.71
C PRO A 26 -5.67 -2.53 1.87
N LEU A 27 -5.84 -1.45 2.66
CA LEU A 27 -6.83 -1.42 3.73
C LEU A 27 -8.24 -1.65 3.17
N LEU A 28 -8.61 -0.96 2.09
CA LEU A 28 -9.92 -1.14 1.44
C LEU A 28 -10.08 -2.55 0.89
N LEU A 29 -9.02 -3.16 0.33
CA LEU A 29 -9.06 -4.53 -0.15
C LEU A 29 -9.26 -5.54 0.98
N VAL A 30 -8.59 -5.36 2.13
CA VAL A 30 -8.78 -6.24 3.29
C VAL A 30 -10.19 -6.07 3.86
N VAL A 31 -10.65 -4.83 4.04
CA VAL A 31 -12.00 -4.56 4.56
C VAL A 31 -13.07 -5.10 3.62
N ALA A 32 -12.97 -4.84 2.31
CA ALA A 32 -13.88 -5.39 1.32
C ALA A 32 -13.81 -6.92 1.29
N GLY A 33 -12.59 -7.48 1.38
CA GLY A 33 -12.35 -8.92 1.47
C GLY A 33 -13.12 -9.54 2.63
N THR A 34 -12.93 -9.03 3.84
CA THR A 34 -13.60 -9.53 5.05
C THR A 34 -15.12 -9.36 5.01
N LEU A 35 -15.65 -8.31 4.37
CA LEU A 35 -17.09 -8.06 4.35
C LEU A 35 -17.85 -8.75 3.21
N LEU A 36 -17.15 -9.09 2.13
CA LEU A 36 -17.78 -9.58 0.90
C LEU A 36 -17.44 -11.04 0.59
N LEU A 37 -16.36 -11.60 1.14
CA LEU A 37 -15.99 -12.99 0.90
C LEU A 37 -16.73 -13.93 1.87
N PRO A 38 -16.95 -15.20 1.48
CA PRO A 38 -17.56 -16.19 2.35
C PRO A 38 -16.74 -16.46 3.62
N ASP A 39 -17.45 -16.63 4.73
CA ASP A 39 -16.92 -17.03 6.05
C ASP A 39 -16.89 -18.55 6.24
N GLU A 40 -17.14 -19.33 5.19
CA GLU A 40 -17.19 -20.79 5.24
C GLU A 40 -16.44 -21.41 4.05
N ASN A 41 -15.87 -22.60 4.27
CA ASN A 41 -15.17 -23.34 3.22
C ASN A 41 -16.11 -24.28 2.46
N ALA A 42 -15.93 -24.37 1.14
CA ALA A 42 -16.70 -25.30 0.33
C ALA A 42 -16.45 -26.76 0.72
N GLY A 43 -17.52 -27.56 0.77
CA GLY A 43 -17.42 -29.01 1.00
C GLY A 43 -17.27 -29.45 2.46
N GLY A 44 -17.57 -28.58 3.44
CA GLY A 44 -17.49 -28.92 4.87
C GLY A 44 -16.07 -29.06 5.39
N GLN A 45 -15.09 -28.49 4.69
CA GLN A 45 -13.74 -28.38 5.23
C GLN A 45 -13.78 -27.52 6.49
N CYS A 46 -13.23 -28.04 7.58
CA CYS A 46 -13.21 -27.35 8.86
C CYS A 46 -12.63 -25.94 8.72
N GLU A 47 -13.22 -24.95 9.40
CA GLU A 47 -12.72 -23.56 9.48
C GLU A 47 -11.68 -23.40 10.61
N GLY A 48 -10.58 -22.68 10.34
CA GLY A 48 -9.63 -22.21 11.35
C GLY A 48 -8.14 -22.36 11.02
N ILE A 49 -7.28 -21.76 11.85
CA ILE A 49 -5.81 -21.83 11.76
C ILE A 49 -5.25 -22.81 12.80
N GLY A 50 -4.87 -24.01 12.33
CA GLY A 50 -4.15 -25.04 13.10
C GLY A 50 -4.88 -26.38 13.16
N PHE A 51 -4.16 -27.47 12.85
CA PHE A 51 -4.58 -28.89 12.95
C PHE A 51 -5.46 -29.48 11.82
N GLY A 52 -5.28 -29.03 10.56
CA GLY A 52 -5.84 -29.70 9.36
C GLY A 52 -6.99 -28.97 8.67
N CYS A 53 -7.28 -27.74 9.09
CA CYS A 53 -8.33 -26.87 8.57
C CYS A 53 -7.74 -25.81 7.60
N SER A 54 -8.49 -25.42 6.56
CA SER A 54 -8.09 -24.34 5.65
C SER A 54 -8.68 -23.00 6.10
N LEU A 55 -7.98 -21.90 5.85
CA LEU A 55 -8.54 -20.57 6.07
C LEU A 55 -9.77 -20.37 5.19
N THR A 56 -10.81 -19.76 5.77
CA THR A 56 -11.93 -19.25 4.98
C THR A 56 -11.44 -18.17 4.03
N PRO A 57 -12.13 -17.90 2.92
CA PRO A 57 -11.80 -16.79 2.03
C PRO A 57 -11.71 -15.44 2.78
N ALA A 58 -12.62 -15.16 3.72
CA ALA A 58 -12.61 -13.95 4.54
C ALA A 58 -11.38 -13.88 5.47
N ASP A 59 -11.06 -14.98 6.17
CA ASP A 59 -9.86 -15.08 7.01
C ASP A 59 -8.58 -14.99 6.19
N GLY A 60 -8.59 -15.52 4.96
CA GLY A 60 -7.49 -15.43 4.01
C GLY A 60 -7.17 -13.98 3.65
N ALA A 61 -8.19 -13.14 3.47
CA ALA A 61 -7.99 -11.70 3.23
C ALA A 61 -7.32 -11.01 4.43
N GLN A 62 -7.74 -11.33 5.65
CA GLN A 62 -7.14 -10.79 6.87
C GLN A 62 -5.69 -11.27 7.05
N PHE A 63 -5.44 -12.56 6.83
CA PHE A 63 -4.12 -13.16 6.93
C PHE A 63 -3.15 -12.56 5.91
N LEU A 64 -3.57 -12.38 4.66
CA LEU A 64 -2.78 -11.69 3.65
C LEU A 64 -2.51 -10.23 4.04
N GLY A 65 -3.49 -9.54 4.62
CA GLY A 65 -3.30 -8.20 5.17
C GLY A 65 -2.22 -8.15 6.26
N LEU A 66 -2.29 -9.08 7.21
CA LEU A 66 -1.29 -9.21 8.28
C LEU A 66 0.11 -9.51 7.72
N LEU A 67 0.19 -10.41 6.75
CA LEU A 67 1.45 -10.79 6.11
C LEU A 67 2.04 -9.65 5.26
N ALA A 68 1.18 -8.88 4.58
CA ALA A 68 1.58 -7.74 3.77
C ALA A 68 2.02 -6.53 4.60
N ALA A 69 1.47 -6.33 5.80
CA ALA A 69 1.72 -5.17 6.66
C ALA A 69 3.21 -4.79 6.84
N PRO A 70 4.14 -5.70 7.19
CA PRO A 70 5.56 -5.34 7.32
C PRO A 70 6.15 -4.82 6.01
N PHE A 71 5.77 -5.40 4.87
CA PHE A 71 6.25 -4.96 3.55
C PHE A 71 5.66 -3.60 3.16
N LEU A 72 4.39 -3.33 3.51
CA LEU A 72 3.76 -2.02 3.30
C LEU A 72 4.43 -0.92 4.14
N VAL A 73 4.81 -1.23 5.39
CA VAL A 73 5.59 -0.31 6.24
C VAL A 73 6.93 0.02 5.59
N VAL A 74 7.69 -1.00 5.19
CA VAL A 74 9.00 -0.83 4.55
C VAL A 74 8.86 -0.04 3.24
N GLY A 75 7.88 -0.39 2.40
CA GLY A 75 7.59 0.34 1.16
C GLY A 75 7.19 1.80 1.40
N GLY A 76 6.46 2.09 2.48
CA GLY A 76 6.01 3.44 2.81
C GLY A 76 7.16 4.33 3.26
N VAL A 77 8.04 3.79 4.09
CA VAL A 77 9.27 4.47 4.51
C VAL A 77 10.19 4.68 3.31
N ALA A 78 10.49 3.62 2.56
CA ALA A 78 11.37 3.69 1.40
C ALA A 78 10.85 4.66 0.34
N GLY A 79 9.55 4.60 0.03
CA GLY A 79 8.91 5.52 -0.91
C GLY A 79 8.95 6.97 -0.46
N SER A 80 8.72 7.22 0.83
CA SER A 80 8.75 8.58 1.40
C SER A 80 10.16 9.18 1.35
N VAL A 81 11.18 8.38 1.68
CA VAL A 81 12.59 8.76 1.59
C VAL A 81 12.98 9.03 0.13
N LEU A 82 12.64 8.11 -0.78
CA LEU A 82 12.90 8.26 -2.20
C LEU A 82 12.25 9.53 -2.78
N LEU A 83 10.99 9.78 -2.42
CA LEU A 83 10.27 10.98 -2.83
C LEU A 83 10.95 12.25 -2.28
N ALA A 84 11.40 12.23 -1.03
CA ALA A 84 12.15 13.36 -0.44
C ALA A 84 13.45 13.64 -1.22
N VAL A 85 14.23 12.60 -1.51
CA VAL A 85 15.50 12.69 -2.25
C VAL A 85 15.28 13.19 -3.68
N LEU A 86 14.28 12.64 -4.40
CA LEU A 86 13.99 13.03 -5.77
C LEU A 86 13.48 14.48 -5.85
N ARG A 87 12.67 14.92 -4.88
CA ARG A 87 12.18 16.29 -4.82
C ARG A 87 13.27 17.33 -4.51
N ALA A 88 14.43 16.93 -4.01
CA ALA A 88 15.59 17.81 -3.93
C ALA A 88 16.14 18.17 -5.33
N ARG A 89 15.73 17.45 -6.39
CA ARG A 89 16.12 17.74 -7.78
C ARG A 89 15.11 18.71 -8.42
N PRO A 90 15.57 19.84 -9.00
CA PRO A 90 14.69 20.89 -9.50
C PRO A 90 13.88 20.48 -10.74
N ALA A 91 14.34 19.49 -11.52
CA ALA A 91 13.59 18.95 -12.65
C ALA A 91 12.38 18.14 -12.16
N PHE A 92 12.58 17.30 -11.14
CA PHE A 92 11.54 16.44 -10.58
C PHE A 92 10.52 17.24 -9.74
N ALA A 93 11.00 18.21 -8.96
CA ALA A 93 10.16 19.06 -8.12
C ALA A 93 9.10 19.86 -8.91
N ARG A 94 9.35 20.12 -10.21
CA ARG A 94 8.43 20.85 -11.11
C ARG A 94 7.33 19.99 -11.71
N ILE A 95 7.45 18.66 -11.63
CA ILE A 95 6.47 17.71 -12.17
C ILE A 95 5.20 17.75 -11.30
N ALA A 96 4.03 17.47 -11.90
CA ALA A 96 2.77 17.31 -11.17
C ALA A 96 2.89 16.27 -10.04
N PRO A 97 2.30 16.53 -8.86
CA PRO A 97 2.47 15.67 -7.67
C PRO A 97 1.99 14.24 -7.88
N VAL A 98 0.97 14.02 -8.72
CA VAL A 98 0.47 12.67 -9.05
C VAL A 98 1.52 11.85 -9.81
N LEU A 99 2.22 12.47 -10.77
CA LEU A 99 3.27 11.81 -11.54
C LEU A 99 4.51 11.52 -10.68
N GLN A 100 4.81 12.38 -9.70
CA GLN A 100 5.87 12.10 -8.72
C GLN A 100 5.56 10.83 -7.90
N ALA A 101 4.32 10.72 -7.39
CA ALA A 101 3.88 9.55 -6.65
C ALA A 101 3.89 8.29 -7.53
N LEU A 102 3.36 8.38 -8.75
CA LEU A 102 3.35 7.27 -9.71
C LEU A 102 4.76 6.78 -10.07
N ALA A 103 5.71 7.70 -10.30
CA ALA A 103 7.10 7.33 -10.59
C ALA A 103 7.74 6.55 -9.44
N VAL A 104 7.51 7.00 -8.19
CA VAL A 104 8.03 6.32 -6.99
C VAL A 104 7.35 4.96 -6.81
N LEU A 105 6.03 4.88 -6.96
CA LEU A 105 5.28 3.62 -6.87
C LEU A 105 5.73 2.61 -7.93
N ALA A 106 5.90 3.06 -9.18
CA ALA A 106 6.38 2.21 -10.27
C ALA A 106 7.78 1.67 -9.99
N LEU A 107 8.68 2.49 -9.45
CA LEU A 107 10.03 2.05 -9.08
C LEU A 107 9.99 1.04 -7.94
N LEU A 108 9.21 1.30 -6.88
CA LEU A 108 9.05 0.35 -5.77
C LEU A 108 8.48 -0.99 -6.25
N ALA A 109 7.42 -0.96 -7.07
CA ALA A 109 6.80 -2.16 -7.62
C ALA A 109 7.77 -2.93 -8.53
N GLY A 110 8.52 -2.24 -9.38
CA GLY A 110 9.52 -2.84 -10.25
C GLY A 110 10.66 -3.52 -9.47
N VAL A 111 11.17 -2.86 -8.43
CA VAL A 111 12.20 -3.44 -7.55
C VAL A 111 11.65 -4.64 -6.79
N ALA A 112 10.46 -4.53 -6.20
CA ALA A 112 9.83 -5.66 -5.49
C ALA A 112 9.58 -6.85 -6.42
N GLY A 113 9.07 -6.61 -7.64
CA GLY A 113 8.87 -7.65 -8.64
C GLY A 113 10.16 -8.31 -9.10
N LEU A 114 11.24 -7.54 -9.28
CA LEU A 114 12.56 -8.07 -9.59
C LEU A 114 13.11 -8.94 -8.45
N LEU A 115 13.00 -8.47 -7.20
CA LEU A 115 13.45 -9.24 -6.03
C LEU A 115 12.66 -10.54 -5.89
N ALA A 116 11.35 -10.50 -6.11
CA ALA A 116 10.51 -11.69 -6.07
C ALA A 116 10.85 -12.70 -7.18
N ALA A 117 11.31 -12.25 -8.34
CA ALA A 117 11.73 -13.12 -9.44
C ALA A 117 13.11 -13.77 -9.23
N LEU A 118 13.90 -13.28 -8.28
CA LEU A 118 15.25 -13.76 -7.96
C LEU A 118 15.31 -14.63 -6.69
N ALA A 119 14.22 -14.71 -5.94
CA ALA A 119 14.08 -15.51 -4.72
C ALA A 119 13.57 -16.93 -5.04
#